data_AF-A0A1I8D1L5-F1
#
_entry.id   AF-A0A1I8D1L5-F1
#
_cell.length_a   1.000
_cell.length_b   1.000
_cell.length_c   1.000
_cell.angle_alpha   90.00
_cell.angle_beta   90.00
_cell.angle_gamma   90.00
#
_symmetry.space_group_name_H-M   'P 1'
#
loop_
_entity.id
_entity.type
_entity.pdbx_description
1 polymer ?
#
loop_
_entity_poly.entity_id
_entity_poly.type
_entity_poly.pdbx_seq_one_letter_code
_entity_poly.pdbx_strand_id
1 'polypeptide(L)'
;MFIPTQAYTNYFHDQAACTDILKDCNTWINLCNLNPPFPLMDNCKKTCNKCPPPCNDVASNCAILNLCDDALYKPLMIKNCKKFCNFCSLPDPATVKPSPTKGALQTIPCVDQVGGYGPNSCKGMASYCNNPSYQPLMKRECAKTCGYC
;
A
#
# COMPACT_ATOMS: atom_id res chain seq x y z
N MET A 1 -19.68 32.59 20.82
CA MET A 1 -19.41 31.15 21.04
C MET A 1 -18.34 30.74 20.05
N PHE A 2 -17.09 30.68 20.50
CA PHE A 2 -15.93 30.29 19.69
C PHE A 2 -15.58 28.85 20.06
N ILE A 3 -15.70 27.93 19.11
CA ILE A 3 -15.21 26.56 19.25
C ILE A 3 -13.77 26.57 18.73
N PRO A 4 -12.77 26.12 19.50
CA PRO A 4 -11.38 26.20 19.07
C PRO A 4 -11.13 25.22 17.91
N THR A 5 -10.53 25.73 16.85
CA THR A 5 -10.01 24.94 15.72
C THR A 5 -8.93 24.01 16.24
N GLN A 6 -9.28 22.75 16.49
CA GLN A 6 -8.28 21.73 16.76
C GLN A 6 -7.40 21.59 15.52
N ALA A 7 -6.11 21.80 15.76
CA ALA A 7 -5.06 21.74 14.79
C ALA A 7 -5.16 20.43 14.00
N TYR A 8 -5.50 20.54 12.72
CA TYR A 8 -5.01 19.59 11.73
C TYR A 8 -3.50 19.75 11.70
N THR A 9 -2.81 19.12 12.64
CA THR A 9 -1.38 18.88 12.51
C THR A 9 -1.25 17.97 11.29
N ASN A 10 -0.93 18.58 10.14
CA ASN A 10 -0.38 17.88 9.01
C ASN A 10 0.69 16.94 9.56
N TYR A 11 0.38 15.65 9.56
CA TYR A 11 1.32 14.57 9.84
C TYR A 11 2.41 14.70 8.77
N PHE A 12 3.44 15.47 9.08
CA PHE A 12 4.73 15.38 8.41
C PHE A 12 5.24 13.97 8.73
N HIS A 13 4.84 13.01 7.90
CA HIS A 13 5.34 11.65 7.93
C HIS A 13 6.77 11.74 7.44
N ASP A 14 7.67 11.98 8.39
CA ASP A 14 9.04 12.41 8.14
C ASP A 14 9.86 11.22 7.62
N GLN A 15 9.71 10.95 6.32
CA GLN A 15 10.60 10.08 5.55
C GLN A 15 12.05 10.57 5.62
N ALA A 16 12.26 11.88 5.84
CA ALA A 16 13.60 12.44 5.99
C ALA A 16 14.25 12.08 7.34
N ALA A 17 13.45 11.64 8.34
CA ALA A 17 13.94 11.29 9.67
C ALA A 17 14.15 9.78 9.91
N CYS A 18 13.91 8.89 8.93
CA CYS A 18 14.23 7.47 9.14
C CYS A 18 15.72 7.17 8.93
N THR A 19 16.51 7.56 9.91
CA THR A 19 17.93 7.25 10.02
C THR A 19 18.21 6.55 11.35
N ASP A 20 19.33 5.86 11.42
CA ASP A 20 19.84 5.40 12.70
C ASP A 20 20.45 6.58 13.45
N ILE A 21 20.11 6.72 14.73
CA ILE A 21 20.66 7.71 15.66
C ILE A 21 22.04 7.23 16.14
N LEU A 22 22.18 5.93 16.39
CA LEU A 22 23.46 5.31 16.75
C LEU A 22 24.24 4.89 15.50
N LYS A 23 25.56 5.02 15.54
CA LYS A 23 26.44 4.69 14.40
C LYS A 23 26.74 3.19 14.29
N ASP A 24 26.62 2.46 15.40
CA ASP A 24 26.99 1.06 15.54
C ASP A 24 25.79 0.11 15.48
N CYS A 25 24.63 0.53 14.98
CA CYS A 25 23.42 -0.31 14.91
C CYS A 25 23.63 -1.69 14.27
N ASN A 26 24.56 -1.82 13.32
CA ASN A 26 24.89 -3.11 12.68
C ASN A 26 25.46 -4.15 13.65
N THR A 27 26.13 -3.75 14.73
CA THR A 27 26.68 -4.71 15.72
C THR A 27 25.57 -5.34 16.56
N TRP A 28 24.40 -4.70 16.63
CA TRP A 28 23.25 -5.12 17.44
C TRP A 28 22.04 -5.55 16.59
N ILE A 29 22.21 -5.77 15.28
CA ILE A 29 21.10 -6.07 14.35
C ILE A 29 20.25 -7.28 14.77
N ASN A 30 20.85 -8.26 15.44
CA ASN A 30 20.15 -9.45 15.93
C ASN A 30 19.21 -9.16 17.12
N LEU A 31 19.28 -7.97 17.72
CA LEU A 31 18.41 -7.58 18.83
C LEU A 31 17.12 -6.86 18.38
N CYS A 32 16.95 -6.57 17.08
CA CYS A 32 15.84 -5.76 16.54
C CYS A 32 14.43 -6.30 16.80
N ASN A 33 14.29 -7.58 17.19
CA ASN A 33 13.02 -8.22 17.48
C ASN A 33 13.01 -8.97 18.82
N LEU A 34 13.95 -8.66 19.72
CA LEU A 34 14.01 -9.28 21.04
C LEU A 34 13.18 -8.50 22.06
N ASN A 35 12.59 -9.25 23.00
CA ASN A 35 11.83 -8.74 24.13
C ASN A 35 12.64 -9.07 25.41
N PRO A 36 12.95 -8.11 26.32
CA PRO A 36 12.49 -6.72 26.36
C PRO A 36 13.13 -5.83 25.30
N PRO A 37 12.38 -4.86 24.72
CA PRO A 37 12.92 -3.95 23.73
C PRO A 37 13.88 -3.01 24.44
N PHE A 38 15.18 -3.23 24.28
CA PHE A 38 16.17 -2.21 24.63
C PHE A 38 15.90 -0.95 23.78
N PRO A 39 16.30 0.25 24.23
CA PRO A 39 16.25 1.50 23.46
C PRO A 39 16.94 1.48 22.08
N LEU A 40 17.49 0.34 21.65
CA LEU A 40 18.00 0.10 20.30
C LEU A 40 16.92 0.28 19.23
N MET A 41 15.66 -0.11 19.48
CA MET A 41 14.64 -0.12 18.43
C MET A 41 14.27 1.29 17.92
N ASP A 42 14.34 2.29 18.80
CA ASP A 42 14.14 3.70 18.44
C ASP A 42 15.41 4.39 17.91
N ASN A 43 16.58 3.90 18.30
CA ASN A 43 17.86 4.46 17.86
C ASN A 43 18.39 3.82 16.57
N CYS A 44 17.90 2.65 16.20
CA CYS A 44 18.35 1.86 15.05
C CYS A 44 17.19 1.54 14.09
N LYS A 45 16.25 2.48 13.93
CA LYS A 45 15.02 2.28 13.15
C LYS A 45 15.30 1.82 11.71
N LYS A 46 16.37 2.31 11.09
CA LYS A 46 16.74 1.94 9.71
C LYS A 46 17.37 0.56 9.69
N THR A 47 18.37 0.30 10.53
CA THR A 47 19.02 -1.02 10.63
C THR A 47 18.02 -2.13 11.01
N CYS A 48 17.07 -1.83 11.90
CA CYS A 48 16.04 -2.77 12.33
C CYS A 48 14.82 -2.86 11.39
N ASN A 49 14.87 -2.19 10.23
CA ASN A 49 13.77 -2.14 9.26
C ASN A 49 12.42 -1.73 9.89
N LYS A 50 12.47 -0.79 10.84
CA LYS A 50 11.31 -0.18 11.50
C LYS A 50 10.93 1.17 10.89
N CYS A 51 11.54 1.54 9.76
CA CYS A 51 11.15 2.74 9.03
C CYS A 51 9.70 2.66 8.55
N PRO A 52 8.92 3.75 8.66
CA PRO A 52 7.63 3.81 8.00
C PRO A 52 7.81 3.72 6.48
N PRO A 53 6.86 3.09 5.76
CA PRO A 53 6.95 2.98 4.30
C PRO A 53 6.97 4.36 3.63
N PRO A 54 7.68 4.51 2.50
CA PRO A 54 7.72 5.75 1.72
C PRO A 54 6.34 6.36 1.53
N CYS A 55 6.22 7.65 1.86
CA CYS A 55 5.03 8.43 1.55
C CYS A 55 5.35 9.48 0.49
N ASN A 56 5.34 9.02 -0.75
CA ASN A 56 5.41 9.83 -1.94
C ASN A 56 4.39 9.31 -2.96
N ASP A 57 4.09 10.16 -3.94
CA ASP A 57 3.39 9.73 -5.13
C ASP A 57 4.45 9.21 -6.11
N VAL A 58 4.25 7.99 -6.60
CA VAL A 58 5.07 7.36 -7.62
C VAL A 58 4.56 7.71 -9.01
N ALA A 59 3.23 7.83 -9.15
CA ALA A 59 2.59 8.26 -10.38
C ALA A 59 2.48 9.78 -10.44
N SER A 60 2.72 10.36 -11.62
CA SER A 60 2.61 11.80 -11.84
C SER A 60 1.18 12.29 -12.08
N ASN A 61 0.25 11.37 -12.38
CA ASN A 61 -1.12 11.66 -12.79
C ASN A 61 -2.16 11.41 -11.68
N CYS A 62 -1.76 11.39 -10.41
CA CYS A 62 -2.66 11.13 -9.28
C CYS A 62 -3.85 12.09 -9.21
N ALA A 63 -3.63 13.38 -9.51
CA ALA A 63 -4.69 14.38 -9.56
C ALA A 63 -5.68 14.17 -10.71
N ILE A 64 -5.21 13.63 -11.84
CA ILE A 64 -6.05 13.33 -13.01
C ILE A 64 -6.89 12.08 -12.74
N LEU A 65 -6.30 11.05 -12.12
CA LEU A 65 -7.02 9.83 -11.77
C LEU A 65 -8.08 10.11 -10.68
N ASN A 66 -7.66 10.75 -9.57
CA ASN A 66 -8.52 11.06 -8.43
C ASN A 66 -9.40 9.89 -7.96
N LEU A 67 -8.84 8.68 -7.91
CA LEU A 67 -9.55 7.44 -7.56
C LEU A 67 -9.38 7.04 -6.08
N CYS A 68 -9.07 7.99 -5.20
CA CYS A 68 -8.74 7.69 -3.80
C CYS A 68 -9.86 6.94 -3.05
N ASP A 69 -11.12 7.26 -3.36
CA ASP A 69 -12.29 6.67 -2.71
C ASP A 69 -12.84 5.41 -3.41
N ASP A 70 -12.32 5.06 -4.59
CA ASP A 70 -12.76 3.87 -5.31
C ASP A 70 -12.16 2.61 -4.66
N ALA A 71 -13.03 1.77 -4.11
CA ALA A 71 -12.62 0.56 -3.39
C ALA A 71 -11.83 -0.44 -4.26
N LEU A 72 -12.08 -0.48 -5.58
CA LEU A 72 -11.35 -1.34 -6.50
C LEU A 72 -9.94 -0.82 -6.75
N TYR A 73 -9.79 0.50 -6.94
CA TYR A 73 -8.50 1.13 -7.25
C TYR A 73 -7.71 1.52 -6.00
N LYS A 74 -8.32 1.45 -4.81
CA LYS A 74 -7.67 1.77 -3.54
C LYS A 74 -6.30 1.14 -3.34
N PRO A 75 -6.05 -0.15 -3.65
CA PRO A 75 -4.70 -0.72 -3.54
C PRO A 75 -3.70 -0.04 -4.51
N LEU A 76 -4.13 0.25 -5.74
CA LEU A 76 -3.30 0.99 -6.70
C LEU A 76 -3.05 2.42 -6.25
N MET A 77 -4.02 3.07 -5.60
CA MET A 77 -3.88 4.41 -5.05
C MET A 77 -2.94 4.44 -3.84
N ILE A 78 -3.00 3.43 -2.96
CA ILE A 78 -2.04 3.27 -1.86
C ILE A 78 -0.62 3.08 -2.40
N LYS A 79 -0.48 2.33 -3.51
CA LYS A 79 0.83 2.05 -4.11
C LYS A 79 1.43 3.25 -4.84
N ASN A 80 0.62 3.97 -5.62
CA ASN A 80 1.12 4.93 -6.60
C ASN A 80 0.80 6.39 -6.27
N CYS A 81 -0.23 6.65 -5.45
CA CYS A 81 -0.75 7.98 -5.17
C CYS A 81 -0.93 8.21 -3.67
N LYS A 82 -0.01 7.65 -2.89
CA LYS A 82 -0.12 7.53 -1.44
C LYS A 82 -0.15 8.88 -0.75
N LYS A 83 0.61 9.86 -1.23
CA LYS A 83 0.67 11.19 -0.66
C LYS A 83 -0.54 12.01 -1.10
N PHE A 84 -0.88 11.97 -2.38
CA PHE A 84 -2.05 12.63 -2.95
C PHE A 84 -3.36 12.21 -2.25
N CYS A 85 -3.54 10.90 -2.04
CA CYS A 85 -4.71 10.34 -1.36
C CYS A 85 -4.62 10.34 0.18
N ASN A 86 -3.57 10.91 0.76
CA ASN A 86 -3.33 10.90 2.21
C ASN A 86 -3.34 9.49 2.85
N PHE A 87 -2.78 8.51 2.14
CA PHE A 87 -2.69 7.11 2.55
C PHE A 87 -1.34 6.76 3.19
N CYS A 88 -0.52 7.72 3.61
CA CYS A 88 0.82 7.50 4.15
C CYS A 88 0.89 6.39 5.21
N SER A 89 -0.11 6.34 6.09
CA SER A 89 -0.20 5.40 7.21
C SER A 89 -0.68 4.00 6.81
N LEU A 90 -1.11 3.79 5.56
CA LEU A 90 -1.54 2.49 5.07
C LEU A 90 -0.33 1.64 4.63
N PRO A 91 -0.32 0.32 4.92
CA PRO A 91 0.74 -0.58 4.49
C PRO A 91 0.70 -0.80 2.96
N ASP A 92 1.83 -1.24 2.39
CA ASP A 92 1.91 -1.57 0.96
C ASP A 92 1.04 -2.80 0.64
N PRO A 93 0.09 -2.72 -0.30
CA PRO A 93 -0.78 -3.85 -0.65
C PRO A 93 -0.02 -5.11 -1.12
N ALA A 94 1.21 -4.97 -1.60
CA ALA A 94 2.05 -6.10 -1.99
C ALA A 94 2.64 -6.87 -0.81
N THR A 95 2.77 -6.24 0.36
CA THR A 95 3.37 -6.86 1.56
C THR A 95 2.34 -7.34 2.57
N VAL A 96 1.09 -6.87 2.46
CA VAL A 96 0.01 -7.37 3.32
C VAL A 96 -0.40 -8.76 2.84
N LYS A 97 -0.28 -9.76 3.72
CA LYS A 97 -0.92 -11.06 3.50
C LYS A 97 -2.42 -10.83 3.33
N PRO A 98 -3.09 -11.44 2.34
CA PRO A 98 -4.53 -11.28 2.19
C PRO A 98 -5.21 -11.67 3.51
N SER A 99 -5.73 -10.65 4.21
CA SER A 99 -6.58 -10.87 5.37
C SER A 99 -7.91 -11.37 4.86
N PRO A 100 -8.51 -12.41 5.47
CA PRO A 100 -9.86 -12.80 5.13
C PRO A 100 -10.80 -11.68 5.57
N THR A 101 -11.10 -10.77 4.67
CA THR A 101 -12.18 -9.80 4.85
C THR A 101 -13.46 -10.61 5.02
N LYS A 102 -14.21 -10.35 6.10
CA LYS A 102 -15.61 -10.79 6.26
C LYS A 102 -16.47 -10.07 5.20
N GLY A 103 -16.31 -10.43 3.95
CA GLY A 103 -17.14 -10.00 2.82
C GLY A 103 -18.05 -11.15 2.45
N ALA A 104 -19.34 -10.87 2.28
CA ALA A 104 -20.34 -11.83 1.83
C ALA A 104 -19.85 -12.60 0.60
N LEU A 105 -20.32 -13.85 0.46
CA LEU A 105 -20.10 -14.73 -0.68
C LEU A 105 -20.66 -14.08 -1.96
N GLN A 106 -19.95 -13.12 -2.54
CA GLN A 106 -20.24 -12.61 -3.87
C GLN A 106 -19.76 -13.68 -4.84
N THR A 107 -20.71 -14.26 -5.57
CA THR A 107 -20.41 -15.09 -6.75
C THR A 107 -19.68 -14.21 -7.75
N ILE A 108 -18.37 -14.38 -7.88
CA ILE A 108 -17.58 -13.69 -8.90
C ILE A 108 -18.03 -14.25 -10.25
N PRO A 109 -18.62 -13.43 -11.15
CA PRO A 109 -19.00 -13.91 -12.46
C PRO A 109 -17.74 -14.29 -13.26
N CYS A 110 -17.74 -15.50 -13.82
CA CYS A 110 -16.57 -16.05 -14.52
C CYS A 110 -16.41 -15.51 -15.95
N VAL A 111 -16.27 -14.20 -16.06
CA VAL A 111 -16.15 -13.49 -17.34
C VAL A 111 -15.16 -12.34 -17.20
N ASP A 112 -14.51 -12.01 -18.32
CA ASP A 112 -13.74 -10.76 -18.41
C ASP A 112 -14.73 -9.64 -18.74
N GLN A 113 -14.78 -8.63 -17.87
CA GLN A 113 -15.63 -7.44 -18.03
C GLN A 113 -15.04 -6.46 -19.04
N VAL A 114 -13.70 -6.45 -19.18
CA VAL A 114 -12.98 -5.65 -20.17
C VAL A 114 -12.44 -6.52 -21.30
N GLY A 115 -13.06 -6.39 -22.48
CA GLY A 115 -12.70 -7.12 -23.69
C GLY A 115 -11.74 -6.37 -24.63
N GLY A 116 -11.39 -7.00 -25.74
CA GLY A 116 -10.67 -6.39 -26.86
C GLY A 116 -9.17 -6.69 -26.93
N TYR A 117 -8.51 -5.99 -27.86
CA TYR A 117 -7.08 -6.13 -28.15
C TYR A 117 -6.35 -4.85 -27.76
N GLY A 118 -5.36 -4.94 -26.88
CA GLY A 118 -4.58 -3.79 -26.45
C GLY A 118 -3.93 -4.00 -25.09
N PRO A 119 -3.10 -3.04 -24.64
CA PRO A 119 -2.38 -3.15 -23.38
C PRO A 119 -3.31 -3.14 -22.15
N ASN A 120 -4.48 -2.51 -22.24
CA ASN A 120 -5.45 -2.39 -21.15
C ASN A 120 -6.56 -3.45 -21.20
N SER A 121 -6.51 -4.39 -22.15
CA SER A 121 -7.44 -5.52 -22.12
C SER A 121 -6.95 -6.59 -21.15
N CYS A 122 -7.83 -7.50 -20.72
CA CYS A 122 -7.43 -8.55 -19.78
C CYS A 122 -6.23 -9.37 -20.29
N LYS A 123 -6.16 -9.64 -21.61
CA LYS A 123 -5.02 -10.30 -22.22
C LYS A 123 -3.73 -9.48 -22.12
N GLY A 124 -3.79 -8.16 -22.31
CA GLY A 124 -2.65 -7.25 -22.15
C GLY A 124 -2.22 -7.09 -20.69
N MET A 125 -3.16 -7.24 -19.76
CA MET A 125 -2.95 -7.12 -18.32
C MET A 125 -2.69 -8.47 -17.61
N ALA A 126 -2.57 -9.58 -18.34
CA ALA A 126 -2.45 -10.92 -17.77
C ALA A 126 -1.26 -11.08 -16.80
N SER A 127 -0.19 -10.31 -16.99
CA SER A 127 0.96 -10.29 -16.06
C SER A 127 0.61 -9.78 -14.66
N TYR A 128 -0.48 -9.01 -14.52
CA TYR A 128 -0.93 -8.47 -13.25
C TYR A 128 -1.78 -9.45 -12.43
N CYS A 129 -2.16 -10.62 -12.96
CA CYS A 129 -2.91 -11.64 -12.22
C CYS A 129 -2.20 -12.13 -10.95
N ASN A 130 -0.87 -12.00 -10.87
CA ASN A 130 -0.12 -12.38 -9.67
C ASN A 130 0.38 -11.17 -8.87
N ASN A 131 0.05 -9.95 -9.30
CA ASN A 131 0.45 -8.73 -8.61
C ASN A 131 -0.59 -8.36 -7.53
N PRO A 132 -0.24 -8.37 -6.23
CA PRO A 132 -1.22 -8.12 -5.18
C PRO A 132 -1.86 -6.72 -5.22
N SER A 133 -1.15 -5.71 -5.74
CA SER A 133 -1.70 -4.35 -5.89
C SER A 133 -2.79 -4.29 -6.96
N TYR A 134 -2.73 -5.17 -7.96
CA TYR A 134 -3.73 -5.27 -9.02
C TYR A 134 -4.78 -6.35 -8.75
N GLN A 135 -4.56 -7.22 -7.77
CA GLN A 135 -5.41 -8.38 -7.55
C GLN A 135 -6.90 -8.03 -7.42
N PRO A 136 -7.33 -6.97 -6.70
CA PRO A 136 -8.75 -6.61 -6.64
C PRO A 136 -9.33 -6.20 -8.00
N LEU A 137 -8.58 -5.43 -8.78
CA LEU A 137 -8.92 -5.07 -10.15
C LEU A 137 -9.03 -6.33 -11.03
N MET A 138 -8.01 -7.19 -11.01
CA MET A 138 -7.96 -8.39 -11.85
C MET A 138 -9.06 -9.40 -11.49
N LYS A 139 -9.38 -9.55 -10.19
CA LYS A 139 -10.48 -10.41 -9.72
C LYS A 139 -11.85 -9.97 -10.20
N ARG A 140 -12.07 -8.66 -10.35
CA ARG A 140 -13.35 -8.11 -10.78
C ARG A 140 -13.45 -8.00 -12.30
N GLU A 141 -12.41 -7.49 -12.94
CA GLU A 141 -12.44 -7.16 -14.38
C GLU A 141 -11.99 -8.32 -15.27
N CYS A 142 -11.12 -9.20 -14.77
CA CYS A 142 -10.41 -10.19 -15.57
C CYS A 142 -10.43 -11.58 -14.93
N ALA A 143 -11.54 -11.93 -14.26
CA ALA A 143 -11.67 -13.16 -13.49
C ALA A 143 -11.36 -14.41 -14.33
N LYS A 144 -11.81 -14.42 -15.59
CA LYS A 144 -11.61 -15.54 -16.52
C LYS A 144 -10.17 -15.60 -17.03
N THR A 145 -9.61 -14.48 -17.47
CA THR A 145 -8.20 -14.42 -17.94
C THR A 145 -7.23 -14.82 -16.83
N CYS A 146 -7.51 -14.46 -15.58
CA CYS A 146 -6.64 -14.80 -14.44
C CYS A 146 -6.95 -16.14 -13.76
N GLY A 147 -8.01 -16.86 -14.17
CA GLY A 147 -8.40 -18.14 -13.55
C GLY A 147 -8.78 -18.02 -12.08
N TYR A 148 -9.45 -16.92 -11.70
CA TYR A 148 -9.98 -16.73 -10.34
C TYR A 148 -11.39 -17.32 -10.15
N CYS A 149 -11.98 -17.72 -11.27
CA CYS A 149 -13.01 -18.72 -11.39
C CYS A 149 -12.38 -19.92 -12.13
#